data_AF-A0A067NSN7-F1
#
_entry.id   AF-A0A067NSN7-F1
#
_cell.length_a   1.000
_cell.length_b   1.000
_cell.length_c   1.000
_cell.angle_alpha   90.00
_cell.angle_beta   90.00
_cell.angle_gamma   90.00
#
_symmetry.space_group_name_H-M   'P 1'
#
loop_
_entity.id
_entity.type
_entity.pdbx_description
1 polymer ?
#
loop_
_entity_poly.entity_id
_entity_poly.type
_entity_poly.pdbx_seq_one_letter_code
_entity_poly.pdbx_strand_id
1 'polypeptide(L)'
;MVVDSNFNVRDLLGCQPSSALFQEYIKGLVAKSPEDNADVPDVKSYSDIVYFNYYHLGASLSFVPRDGYKLKMGMKRDELKDESLALDGIDIYNMPPSKPTDAQAKSRRTAELKYSTYPISPINLPLTAEAKDKDGNVVERPSEISVTPQTSGKEFVHALGEPDKKGGGAGPSSGSIGIFCSWSKDGIMVEFGGQEAIGPQAWERGKDAVWRVITIFPAEQT
;
A
#
# COMPACT_ATOMS: atom_id res chain seq x y z
N MET A 1 23.13 1.35 4.39
CA MET A 1 22.41 1.11 3.13
C MET A 1 21.51 2.31 2.88
N VAL A 2 21.59 2.96 1.72
CA VAL A 2 20.67 4.06 1.40
C VAL A 2 19.40 3.42 0.89
N VAL A 3 18.24 3.73 1.49
CA VAL A 3 16.95 3.33 0.92
C VAL A 3 16.79 4.14 -0.36
N ASP A 4 16.96 3.47 -1.48
CA ASP A 4 16.80 4.02 -2.82
C ASP A 4 15.81 3.15 -3.61
N SER A 5 15.68 3.41 -4.91
CA SER A 5 14.76 2.68 -5.78
C SER A 5 15.04 1.16 -5.86
N ASN A 6 16.21 0.69 -5.42
CA ASN A 6 16.57 -0.73 -5.43
C ASN A 6 16.21 -1.46 -4.13
N PHE A 7 15.72 -0.74 -3.11
CA PHE A 7 15.28 -1.37 -1.87
C PHE A 7 13.98 -2.13 -2.09
N ASN A 8 13.99 -3.45 -1.85
CA ASN A 8 12.78 -4.25 -1.90
C ASN A 8 11.99 -4.10 -0.59
N VAL A 9 10.92 -3.31 -0.64
CA VAL A 9 10.05 -3.05 0.51
C VAL A 9 9.43 -4.32 1.12
N ARG A 10 9.33 -5.43 0.36
CA ARG A 10 8.86 -6.71 0.88
C ARG A 10 9.80 -7.36 1.87
N ASP A 11 11.09 -7.02 1.84
CA ASP A 11 12.08 -7.57 2.78
C ASP A 11 11.80 -7.12 4.22
N LEU A 12 10.94 -6.11 4.41
CA LEU A 12 10.45 -5.68 5.71
C LEU A 12 9.38 -6.61 6.30
N LEU A 13 8.69 -7.42 5.50
CA LEU A 13 7.64 -8.29 6.00
C LEU A 13 8.23 -9.28 7.03
N GLY A 14 7.56 -9.40 8.17
CA GLY A 14 8.01 -10.17 9.32
C GLY A 14 9.00 -9.46 10.24
N CYS A 15 9.54 -8.29 9.86
CA CYS A 15 10.45 -7.52 10.71
C CYS A 15 9.73 -6.91 11.92
N GLN A 16 10.45 -6.79 13.03
CA GLN A 16 10.02 -6.06 14.21
C GLN A 16 10.20 -4.55 14.01
N PRO A 17 9.38 -3.69 14.66
CA PRO A 17 9.58 -2.25 14.61
C PRO A 17 10.96 -1.79 15.09
N SER A 18 11.57 -2.52 16.03
CA SER A 18 12.91 -2.23 16.57
C SER A 18 14.06 -2.78 15.73
N SER A 19 13.77 -3.53 14.66
CA SER A 19 14.80 -4.14 13.81
C SER A 19 15.62 -3.09 13.05
N ALA A 20 16.91 -3.36 12.85
CA ALA A 20 17.81 -2.45 12.15
C ALA A 20 17.34 -2.14 10.72
N LEU A 21 16.85 -3.15 10.00
CA LEU A 21 16.35 -3.01 8.63
C LEU A 21 15.14 -2.06 8.57
N PHE A 22 14.19 -2.22 9.49
CA PHE A 22 13.03 -1.34 9.58
C PHE A 22 13.41 0.10 9.92
N GLN A 23 14.30 0.28 10.90
CA GLN A 23 14.76 1.61 11.31
C GLN A 23 15.54 2.32 10.19
N GLU A 24 16.34 1.57 9.43
CA GLU A 24 17.03 2.08 8.26
C GLU A 24 16.05 2.48 7.14
N TYR A 25 15.02 1.66 6.91
CA TYR A 25 13.94 1.97 5.98
C TYR A 25 13.25 3.31 6.29
N ILE A 26 12.78 3.49 7.53
CA ILE A 26 12.12 4.73 7.96
C ILE A 26 13.06 5.94 7.83
N LYS A 27 14.32 5.81 8.24
CA LYS A 27 15.33 6.88 8.09
C LYS A 27 15.54 7.26 6.63
N GLY A 28 15.56 6.29 5.73
CA GLY A 28 15.70 6.54 4.30
C GLY A 28 14.50 7.31 3.73
N LEU A 29 13.28 6.99 4.16
CA LEU A 29 12.09 7.75 3.79
C LEU A 29 12.13 9.19 4.31
N VAL A 30 12.52 9.37 5.58
CA VAL A 30 12.65 10.69 6.21
C VAL A 30 13.70 11.53 5.49
N ALA A 31 14.82 10.95 5.07
CA ALA A 31 15.84 11.66 4.29
C ALA A 31 15.34 12.15 2.92
N LYS A 32 14.21 11.62 2.43
CA LYS A 32 13.55 12.02 1.17
C LYS A 32 12.31 12.88 1.40
N SER A 33 11.90 13.10 2.65
CA SER A 33 10.75 13.94 3.00
C SER A 33 11.23 15.20 3.74
N PRO A 34 10.84 16.41 3.31
CA PRO A 34 11.32 17.66 3.90
C PRO A 34 10.62 18.04 5.21
N GLU A 35 9.73 17.20 5.76
CA GLU A 35 8.88 17.54 6.90
C GLU A 35 9.47 17.15 8.26
N ASP A 36 9.31 18.04 9.24
CA ASP A 36 9.72 17.80 10.62
C ASP A 36 8.88 16.69 11.26
N ASN A 37 9.51 15.82 12.06
CA ASN A 37 8.89 14.67 12.74
C ASN A 37 8.23 13.66 11.80
N ALA A 38 8.66 13.59 10.53
CA ALA A 38 8.14 12.58 9.60
C ALA A 38 8.45 11.13 10.04
N ASP A 39 9.37 10.93 10.98
CA ASP A 39 9.74 9.67 11.60
C ASP A 39 8.86 9.26 12.79
N VAL A 40 7.89 10.09 13.19
CA VAL A 40 6.99 9.81 14.32
C VAL A 40 5.64 9.28 13.79
N PRO A 41 5.32 7.99 14.00
CA PRO A 41 4.05 7.46 13.54
C PRO A 41 2.90 7.83 14.48
N ASP A 42 1.71 8.04 13.91
CA ASP A 42 0.45 7.96 14.65
C ASP A 42 0.08 6.49 14.87
N VAL A 43 0.09 6.05 16.12
CA VAL A 43 -0.13 4.66 16.50
C VAL A 43 -1.60 4.39 16.78
N LYS A 44 -2.18 3.44 16.05
CA LYS A 44 -3.55 2.94 16.28
C LYS A 44 -3.51 1.45 16.54
N SER A 45 -3.85 1.05 17.74
CA SER A 45 -3.86 -0.35 18.17
C SER A 45 -5.28 -0.89 18.31
N TYR A 46 -5.43 -2.12 17.85
CA TYR A 46 -6.60 -2.98 17.96
C TYR A 46 -6.16 -4.28 18.65
N SER A 47 -7.10 -5.18 18.94
CA SER A 47 -6.80 -6.43 19.67
C SER A 47 -5.88 -7.39 18.92
N ASP A 48 -5.85 -7.28 17.59
CA ASP A 48 -5.23 -8.21 16.65
C ASP A 48 -4.12 -7.56 15.81
N ILE A 49 -4.08 -6.23 15.75
CA ILE A 49 -3.13 -5.50 14.91
C ILE A 49 -2.84 -4.11 15.47
N VAL A 50 -1.65 -3.58 15.17
CA VAL A 50 -1.30 -2.19 15.43
C VAL A 50 -0.77 -1.53 14.17
N TYR A 51 -1.29 -0.35 13.87
CA TYR A 51 -0.89 0.46 12.72
C TYR A 51 0.03 1.57 13.15
N PHE A 52 1.18 1.68 12.48
CA PHE A 52 2.07 2.82 12.56
C PHE A 52 1.84 3.66 11.30
N ASN A 53 1.09 4.75 11.45
CA ASN A 53 0.69 5.61 10.34
C ASN A 53 1.71 6.74 10.19
N TYR A 54 2.57 6.66 9.17
CA TYR A 54 3.54 7.69 8.82
C TYR A 54 2.96 8.60 7.73
N TYR A 55 2.02 9.46 8.14
CA TYR A 55 1.25 10.30 7.22
C TYR A 55 2.14 11.10 6.24
N HIS A 56 3.16 11.78 6.76
CA HIS A 56 4.08 12.62 5.98
C HIS A 56 5.04 11.82 5.07
N LEU A 57 5.20 10.52 5.32
CA LEU A 57 5.98 9.62 4.47
C LEU A 57 5.12 8.88 3.45
N GLY A 58 3.78 9.05 3.48
CA GLY A 58 2.89 8.32 2.59
C GLY A 58 2.91 6.81 2.84
N ALA A 59 3.08 6.37 4.09
CA ALA A 59 3.17 4.95 4.44
C ALA A 59 2.35 4.61 5.70
N SER A 60 1.65 3.48 5.68
CA SER A 60 1.04 2.86 6.86
C SER A 60 1.59 1.45 7.02
N LEU A 61 2.01 1.10 8.23
CA LEU A 61 2.68 -0.17 8.52
C LEU A 61 1.86 -0.92 9.57
N SER A 62 1.39 -2.11 9.23
CA SER A 62 0.53 -2.91 10.09
C SER A 62 1.32 -4.07 10.71
N PHE A 63 1.30 -4.15 12.03
CA PHE A 63 2.02 -5.16 12.79
C PHE A 63 1.06 -6.06 13.54
N VAL A 64 1.28 -7.36 13.44
CA VAL A 64 0.52 -8.38 14.17
C VAL A 64 1.31 -8.87 15.38
N PRO A 65 0.64 -9.19 16.49
CA PRO A 65 1.30 -9.76 17.67
C PRO A 65 1.80 -11.18 17.39
N ARG A 66 2.95 -11.51 17.96
CA ARG A 66 3.56 -12.85 17.93
C ARG A 66 3.78 -13.39 19.35
N ASP A 67 4.10 -14.67 19.44
CA ASP A 67 4.54 -15.35 20.67
C ASP A 67 3.57 -15.18 21.86
N GLY A 68 2.27 -15.14 21.57
CA GLY A 68 1.21 -15.03 22.57
C GLY A 68 1.02 -13.62 23.14
N TYR A 69 1.69 -12.60 22.61
CA TYR A 69 1.44 -11.21 22.96
C TYR A 69 0.00 -10.81 22.65
N LYS A 70 -0.63 -10.06 23.56
CA LYS A 70 -2.01 -9.62 23.43
C LYS A 70 -2.05 -8.11 23.42
N LEU A 71 -2.42 -7.56 22.27
CA LEU A 71 -2.67 -6.13 22.15
C LEU A 71 -3.95 -5.75 22.87
N LYS A 72 -4.00 -4.51 23.33
CA LYS A 72 -5.21 -3.86 23.82
C LYS A 72 -5.54 -2.70 22.91
N MET A 73 -6.83 -2.48 22.69
CA MET A 73 -7.29 -1.33 21.92
C MET A 73 -6.82 -0.03 22.58
N GLY A 74 -6.24 0.87 21.78
CA GLY A 74 -5.82 2.20 22.23
C GLY A 74 -4.48 2.27 22.97
N MET A 75 -3.69 1.18 23.03
CA MET A 75 -2.27 1.23 23.39
C MET A 75 -1.49 2.23 22.54
N LYS A 76 -0.64 3.00 23.21
CA LYS A 76 0.27 3.99 22.63
C LYS A 76 1.64 3.37 22.31
N ARG A 77 2.47 4.10 21.56
CA ARG A 77 3.78 3.65 21.06
C ARG A 77 4.71 3.11 22.15
N ASP A 78 4.73 3.76 23.32
CA ASP A 78 5.57 3.45 24.48
C ASP A 78 5.06 2.25 25.31
N GLU A 79 3.82 1.82 25.08
CA GLU A 79 3.22 0.65 25.73
C GLU A 79 3.42 -0.66 24.93
N LEU A 80 3.90 -0.55 23.69
CA LEU A 80 4.10 -1.67 22.79
C LEU A 80 5.42 -2.39 23.06
N LYS A 81 5.40 -3.71 22.89
CA LYS A 81 6.60 -4.56 22.92
C LYS A 81 7.02 -4.88 21.48
N ASP A 82 7.93 -4.09 20.94
CA ASP A 82 8.36 -4.20 19.53
C ASP A 82 8.83 -5.61 19.19
N GLU A 83 9.56 -6.27 20.09
CA GLU A 83 10.07 -7.62 19.91
C GLU A 83 8.96 -8.68 19.77
N SER A 84 7.75 -8.37 20.22
CA SER A 84 6.57 -9.24 20.13
C SER A 84 5.63 -8.87 18.99
N LEU A 85 6.08 -8.00 18.08
CA LEU A 85 5.33 -7.54 16.91
C LEU A 85 6.07 -7.93 15.63
N ALA A 86 5.33 -8.18 14.57
CA ALA A 86 5.92 -8.38 13.25
C ALA A 86 5.11 -7.71 12.17
N LEU A 87 5.80 -7.10 11.23
CA LEU A 87 5.18 -6.41 10.10
C LEU A 87 4.44 -7.43 9.21
N ASP A 88 3.17 -7.17 8.96
CA ASP A 88 2.29 -8.03 8.18
C ASP A 88 1.72 -7.31 6.95
N GLY A 89 1.69 -5.98 6.97
CA GLY A 89 1.22 -5.20 5.84
C GLY A 89 1.88 -3.84 5.74
N ILE A 90 1.99 -3.36 4.51
CA ILE A 90 2.55 -2.06 4.16
C ILE A 90 1.61 -1.41 3.15
N ASP A 91 0.95 -0.32 3.53
CA ASP A 91 0.21 0.52 2.60
C ASP A 91 1.10 1.68 2.17
N ILE A 92 1.24 1.86 0.86
CA ILE A 92 1.97 2.94 0.22
C ILE A 92 0.96 3.85 -0.48
N TYR A 93 1.04 5.15 -0.22
CA TYR A 93 0.07 6.14 -0.72
C TYR A 93 0.63 6.95 -1.89
N ASN A 94 -0.23 7.17 -2.88
CA ASN A 94 -0.04 8.11 -3.99
C ASN A 94 -1.16 9.14 -3.97
N MET A 95 -0.79 10.38 -3.67
CA MET A 95 -1.71 11.51 -3.56
C MET A 95 -1.39 12.52 -4.66
N PRO A 96 -1.86 12.27 -5.90
CA PRO A 96 -1.63 13.21 -6.99
C PRO A 96 -2.25 14.58 -6.64
N PRO A 97 -1.58 15.68 -6.99
CA PRO A 97 -2.07 17.02 -6.72
C PRO A 97 -3.46 17.18 -7.32
N SER A 98 -4.43 17.52 -6.48
CA SER A 98 -5.81 17.76 -6.89
C SER A 98 -5.82 18.91 -7.90
N LYS A 99 -6.45 18.72 -9.08
CA LYS A 99 -6.66 19.85 -9.99
C LYS A 99 -7.58 20.88 -9.30
N PRO A 100 -7.33 22.20 -9.44
CA PRO A 100 -8.07 23.25 -8.70
C PRO A 100 -9.56 23.37 -9.02
N THR A 101 -10.08 22.67 -10.03
CA THR A 101 -11.42 22.91 -10.58
C THR A 101 -12.55 22.06 -9.99
N ASP A 102 -12.23 21.06 -9.17
CA ASP A 102 -13.27 20.12 -8.74
C ASP A 102 -13.90 20.57 -7.41
N ALA A 103 -14.99 21.34 -7.52
CA ALA A 103 -15.96 21.60 -6.46
C ALA A 103 -16.62 20.34 -5.86
N GLN A 104 -16.13 19.14 -6.22
CA GLN A 104 -16.56 17.82 -5.77
C GLN A 104 -15.52 17.11 -4.88
N ALA A 105 -14.48 17.81 -4.40
CA ALA A 105 -13.50 17.30 -3.43
C ALA A 105 -14.06 16.87 -2.05
N LYS A 106 -15.39 16.81 -1.87
CA LYS A 106 -16.05 16.48 -0.60
C LYS A 106 -16.05 14.99 -0.24
N SER A 107 -15.56 14.11 -1.13
CA SER A 107 -15.56 12.65 -0.95
C SER A 107 -14.20 12.04 -0.58
N ARG A 108 -13.13 12.83 -0.43
CA ARG A 108 -11.87 12.25 0.05
C ARG A 108 -12.01 11.92 1.54
N ARG A 109 -11.80 10.65 1.89
CA ARG A 109 -11.87 10.18 3.28
C ARG A 109 -10.89 11.02 4.11
N THR A 110 -11.34 11.52 5.26
CA THR A 110 -10.53 12.41 6.12
C THR A 110 -9.18 11.80 6.51
N ALA A 111 -9.10 10.48 6.62
CA ALA A 111 -7.84 9.76 6.91
C ALA A 111 -6.88 9.78 5.71
N GLU A 112 -7.37 9.72 4.48
CA GLU A 112 -6.55 9.73 3.26
C GLU A 112 -6.09 11.14 2.90
N LEU A 113 -6.82 12.18 3.34
CA LEU A 113 -6.38 13.57 3.23
C LEU A 113 -5.14 13.87 4.10
N LYS A 114 -4.78 12.98 5.04
CA LYS A 114 -3.62 13.16 5.90
C LYS A 114 -2.33 12.64 5.27
N TYR A 115 -2.41 11.66 4.39
CA TYR A 115 -1.22 11.06 3.80
C TYR A 115 -0.63 11.93 2.69
N SER A 116 0.69 12.02 2.67
CA SER A 116 1.48 12.54 1.55
C SER A 116 1.73 11.44 0.51
N THR A 117 2.21 11.82 -0.67
CA THR A 117 2.72 10.84 -1.65
C THR A 117 4.02 10.23 -1.15
N TYR A 118 4.14 8.92 -1.24
CA TYR A 118 5.34 8.19 -0.90
C TYR A 118 6.57 8.72 -1.66
N PRO A 119 7.68 9.04 -0.98
CA PRO A 119 8.76 9.84 -1.57
C PRO A 119 9.72 9.04 -2.45
N ILE A 120 9.64 7.70 -2.45
CA ILE A 120 10.48 6.84 -3.30
C ILE A 120 9.71 6.47 -4.56
N SER A 121 10.27 6.84 -5.72
CA SER A 121 9.73 6.51 -7.03
C SER A 121 10.89 6.29 -8.01
N PRO A 122 10.87 5.21 -8.83
CA PRO A 122 9.85 4.17 -8.86
C PRO A 122 9.92 3.23 -7.64
N ILE A 123 8.82 2.55 -7.36
CA ILE A 123 8.75 1.41 -6.43
C ILE A 123 8.90 0.15 -7.27
N ASN A 124 9.99 -0.58 -7.07
CA ASN A 124 10.23 -1.84 -7.79
C ASN A 124 9.69 -2.99 -6.96
N LEU A 125 8.71 -3.71 -7.49
CA LEU A 125 8.07 -4.85 -6.84
C LEU A 125 8.41 -6.14 -7.60
N PRO A 126 9.19 -7.06 -7.01
CA PRO A 126 9.45 -8.35 -7.61
C PRO A 126 8.14 -9.12 -7.85
N LEU A 127 8.03 -9.87 -8.93
CA LEU A 127 6.88 -10.72 -9.22
C LEU A 127 7.28 -12.19 -9.06
N THR A 128 6.34 -13.03 -8.64
CA THR A 128 6.58 -14.47 -8.59
C THR A 128 6.73 -15.02 -10.02
N ALA A 129 7.51 -16.08 -10.26
CA ALA A 129 7.79 -16.50 -11.64
C ALA A 129 6.57 -17.16 -12.34
N GLU A 130 5.62 -17.71 -11.58
CA GLU A 130 4.55 -18.56 -12.13
C GLU A 130 3.17 -17.88 -12.07
N ALA A 131 2.85 -17.05 -13.07
CA ALA A 131 1.45 -16.68 -13.32
C ALA A 131 0.79 -17.77 -14.17
N LYS A 132 -0.43 -18.17 -13.79
CA LYS A 132 -1.30 -19.02 -14.61
C LYS A 132 -2.58 -18.26 -14.93
N ASP A 133 -3.06 -18.38 -16.17
CA ASP A 133 -4.37 -17.85 -16.55
C ASP A 133 -5.51 -18.68 -15.94
N LYS A 134 -6.77 -18.30 -16.26
CA LYS A 134 -7.98 -18.98 -15.79
C LYS A 134 -8.10 -20.42 -16.32
N ASP A 135 -7.40 -20.73 -17.41
CA ASP A 135 -7.36 -22.05 -18.04
C ASP A 135 -6.16 -22.89 -17.56
N GLY A 136 -5.33 -22.33 -16.66
CA GLY A 136 -4.17 -22.98 -16.07
C GLY A 136 -2.88 -22.89 -16.90
N ASN A 137 -2.87 -22.13 -18.01
CA ASN A 137 -1.68 -21.96 -18.84
C ASN A 137 -0.71 -20.97 -18.19
N VAL A 138 0.58 -21.27 -18.28
CA VAL A 138 1.64 -20.35 -17.83
C VAL A 138 1.61 -19.09 -18.71
N VAL A 139 1.47 -17.94 -18.07
CA VAL A 139 1.51 -16.64 -18.72
C VAL A 139 2.90 -16.05 -18.55
N GLU A 140 3.52 -15.64 -19.64
CA GLU A 140 4.78 -14.89 -19.59
C GLU A 140 4.54 -13.53 -18.94
N ARG A 141 5.31 -13.22 -17.90
CA ARG A 141 5.24 -11.94 -17.19
C ARG A 141 6.64 -11.48 -16.79
N PRO A 142 6.85 -10.16 -16.59
CA PRO A 142 8.14 -9.66 -16.14
C PRO A 142 8.49 -10.17 -14.74
N SER A 143 9.79 -10.20 -14.41
CA SER A 143 10.28 -10.57 -13.07
C SER A 143 10.01 -9.51 -12.00
N GLU A 144 9.67 -8.29 -12.40
CA GLU A 144 9.34 -7.17 -11.53
C GLU A 144 8.42 -6.17 -12.25
N ILE A 145 7.71 -5.35 -11.48
CA ILE A 145 7.00 -4.17 -11.98
C ILE A 145 7.62 -2.91 -11.35
N SER A 146 7.94 -1.93 -12.20
CA SER A 146 8.42 -0.61 -11.77
C SER A 146 7.25 0.36 -11.70
N VAL A 147 6.79 0.66 -10.48
CA VAL A 147 5.59 1.47 -10.25
C VAL A 147 5.98 2.94 -10.02
N THR A 148 5.46 3.81 -10.87
CA THR A 148 5.57 5.27 -10.73
C THR A 148 4.25 5.85 -10.24
N PRO A 149 4.21 7.09 -9.73
CA PRO A 149 2.96 7.77 -9.38
C PRO A 149 1.95 7.92 -10.52
N GLN A 150 2.32 7.62 -11.77
CA GLN A 150 1.44 7.68 -12.94
C GLN A 150 1.00 6.29 -13.44
N THR A 151 1.50 5.20 -12.83
CA THR A 151 1.14 3.85 -13.24
C THR A 151 -0.38 3.63 -13.10
N SER A 152 -0.98 3.10 -14.15
CA SER A 152 -2.43 2.94 -14.30
C SER A 152 -2.88 1.50 -14.16
N GLY A 153 -4.19 1.27 -14.02
CA GLY A 153 -4.78 -0.06 -13.90
C GLY A 153 -4.37 -1.02 -15.02
N LYS A 154 -4.31 -0.54 -16.27
CA LYS A 154 -3.87 -1.38 -17.41
C LYS A 154 -2.41 -1.79 -17.31
N GLU A 155 -1.54 -0.97 -16.73
CA GLU A 155 -0.12 -1.30 -16.57
C GLU A 155 0.06 -2.37 -15.49
N PHE A 156 -0.69 -2.28 -14.39
CA PHE A 156 -0.73 -3.35 -13.38
C PHE A 156 -1.23 -4.66 -13.98
N VAL A 157 -2.35 -4.66 -14.71
CA VAL A 157 -2.90 -5.88 -15.33
C VAL A 157 -1.96 -6.43 -16.39
N HIS A 158 -1.29 -5.58 -17.16
CA HIS A 158 -0.31 -6.03 -18.15
C HIS A 158 0.89 -6.76 -17.51
N ALA A 159 1.37 -6.28 -16.36
CA ALA A 159 2.52 -6.88 -15.67
C ALA A 159 2.14 -8.07 -14.77
N LEU A 160 1.01 -7.99 -14.05
CA LEU A 160 0.60 -8.98 -13.04
C LEU A 160 -0.38 -10.03 -13.59
N GLY A 161 -1.00 -9.78 -14.73
CA GLY A 161 -2.11 -10.58 -15.25
C GLY A 161 -3.45 -10.25 -14.59
N GLU A 162 -4.42 -11.14 -14.75
CA GLU A 162 -5.76 -10.99 -14.17
C GLU A 162 -5.69 -11.09 -12.63
N PRO A 163 -6.36 -10.19 -11.88
CA PRO A 163 -6.39 -10.26 -10.42
C PRO A 163 -7.28 -11.40 -9.90
N ASP A 164 -6.90 -11.98 -8.77
CA ASP A 164 -7.66 -13.03 -8.09
C ASP A 164 -8.96 -12.47 -7.47
N LYS A 165 -8.90 -11.25 -6.95
CA LYS A 165 -10.03 -10.56 -6.32
C LYS A 165 -10.13 -9.12 -6.83
N LYS A 166 -11.36 -8.66 -6.97
CA LYS A 166 -11.68 -7.30 -7.43
C LYS A 166 -12.95 -6.79 -6.77
N GLY A 167 -13.02 -5.50 -6.45
CA GLY A 167 -14.20 -4.92 -5.78
C GLY A 167 -14.22 -3.40 -5.78
N GLY A 168 -15.25 -2.80 -5.18
CA GLY A 168 -15.41 -1.34 -5.10
C GLY A 168 -16.13 -0.71 -6.31
N GLY A 169 -16.04 0.62 -6.43
CA GLY A 169 -16.59 1.43 -7.53
C GLY A 169 -18.10 1.70 -7.50
N ALA A 170 -18.91 0.79 -6.93
CA ALA A 170 -20.38 0.89 -6.92
C ALA A 170 -20.99 1.74 -5.79
N GLY A 171 -20.17 2.45 -5.00
CA GLY A 171 -20.66 3.33 -3.93
C GLY A 171 -21.14 4.70 -4.45
N PRO A 172 -21.94 5.45 -3.68
CA PRO A 172 -22.26 6.83 -4.02
C PRO A 172 -20.96 7.64 -4.21
N SER A 173 -20.99 8.63 -5.12
CA SER A 173 -19.85 9.50 -5.44
C SER A 173 -19.32 10.31 -4.24
N SER A 174 -20.02 10.29 -3.10
CA SER A 174 -19.64 10.89 -1.82
C SER A 174 -18.94 9.94 -0.83
N GLY A 175 -18.74 8.66 -1.17
CA GLY A 175 -18.13 7.70 -0.24
C GLY A 175 -17.70 6.34 -0.81
N SER A 176 -17.67 6.16 -2.14
CA SER A 176 -17.13 4.93 -2.72
C SER A 176 -15.63 4.84 -2.47
N ILE A 177 -15.18 3.71 -1.94
CA ILE A 177 -13.81 3.23 -2.22
C ILE A 177 -13.72 3.08 -3.74
N GLY A 178 -12.65 3.53 -4.37
CA GLY A 178 -12.46 3.30 -5.80
C GLY A 178 -12.49 1.80 -6.11
N ILE A 179 -12.36 1.43 -7.38
CA ILE A 179 -12.12 0.02 -7.68
C ILE A 179 -10.77 -0.43 -7.10
N PHE A 180 -10.68 -1.68 -6.69
CA PHE A 180 -9.44 -2.30 -6.24
C PHE A 180 -9.24 -3.67 -6.89
N CYS A 181 -7.98 -4.05 -7.07
CA CYS A 181 -7.56 -5.36 -7.58
C CYS A 181 -6.53 -5.97 -6.62
N SER A 182 -6.58 -7.29 -6.44
CA SER A 182 -5.64 -8.02 -5.58
C SER A 182 -5.08 -9.25 -6.29
N TRP A 183 -3.76 -9.40 -6.20
CA TRP A 183 -2.96 -10.53 -6.69
C TRP A 183 -2.31 -11.20 -5.49
N SER A 184 -3.01 -12.17 -4.91
CA SER A 184 -2.68 -12.82 -3.64
C SER A 184 -1.32 -13.53 -3.70
N LYS A 185 -1.00 -14.15 -4.84
CA LYS A 185 0.27 -14.87 -5.07
C LYS A 185 1.49 -13.95 -5.11
N ASP A 186 1.28 -12.68 -5.45
CA ASP A 186 2.33 -11.67 -5.45
C ASP A 186 2.30 -10.83 -4.16
N GLY A 187 1.32 -11.04 -3.27
CA GLY A 187 1.19 -10.23 -2.06
C GLY A 187 0.94 -8.75 -2.37
N ILE A 188 0.19 -8.44 -3.44
CA ILE A 188 -0.10 -7.08 -3.88
C ILE A 188 -1.62 -6.85 -3.93
N MET A 189 -2.07 -5.72 -3.39
CA MET A 189 -3.38 -5.15 -3.67
C MET A 189 -3.21 -3.70 -4.09
N VAL A 190 -3.99 -3.26 -5.08
CA VAL A 190 -3.95 -1.90 -5.60
C VAL A 190 -5.35 -1.31 -5.57
N GLU A 191 -5.49 -0.16 -4.91
CA GLU A 191 -6.68 0.68 -4.98
C GLU A 191 -6.45 1.80 -5.99
N PHE A 192 -7.42 2.01 -6.87
CA PHE A 192 -7.36 3.06 -7.89
C PHE A 192 -8.16 4.29 -7.46
N GLY A 193 -7.63 5.46 -7.80
CA GLY A 193 -8.24 6.76 -7.51
C GLY A 193 -8.74 7.47 -8.77
N GLY A 194 -9.32 8.66 -8.55
CA GLY A 194 -9.80 9.51 -9.64
C GLY A 194 -11.26 9.24 -10.02
N GLN A 195 -11.76 10.02 -10.97
CA GLN A 195 -13.14 9.91 -11.46
C GLN A 195 -13.35 8.61 -12.24
N GLU A 196 -12.27 8.07 -12.78
CA GLU A 196 -12.18 6.83 -13.56
C GLU A 196 -12.44 5.60 -12.70
N ALA A 197 -12.17 5.67 -11.38
CA ALA A 197 -12.28 4.56 -10.44
C ALA A 197 -13.59 4.56 -9.63
N ILE A 198 -14.51 5.50 -9.86
CA ILE A 198 -15.77 5.63 -9.08
C ILE A 198 -17.01 5.73 -9.97
N GLY A 199 -18.15 5.37 -9.38
CA GLY A 199 -19.47 5.55 -9.97
C GLY A 199 -19.83 4.48 -11.02
N PRO A 200 -20.94 4.68 -11.75
CA PRO A 200 -21.30 3.81 -12.85
C PRO A 200 -20.13 3.72 -13.84
N GLN A 201 -19.87 2.51 -14.32
CA GLN A 201 -18.81 2.21 -15.28
C GLN A 201 -17.36 2.33 -14.77
N ALA A 202 -17.15 2.32 -13.45
CA ALA A 202 -15.80 2.37 -12.88
C ALA A 202 -14.91 1.20 -13.33
N TRP A 203 -15.49 0.03 -13.62
CA TRP A 203 -14.73 -1.13 -14.09
C TRP A 203 -14.31 -1.03 -15.54
N GLU A 204 -15.09 -0.35 -16.36
CA GLU A 204 -14.85 -0.12 -17.78
C GLU A 204 -13.81 1.00 -17.99
N ARG A 205 -13.83 2.01 -17.12
CA ARG A 205 -12.90 3.16 -17.15
C ARG A 205 -11.64 2.94 -16.31
N GLY A 206 -11.70 2.05 -15.33
CA GLY A 206 -10.66 1.82 -14.34
C GLY A 206 -9.29 1.41 -14.89
N LYS A 207 -9.24 0.90 -16.12
CA LYS A 207 -7.98 0.62 -16.82
C LYS A 207 -7.07 1.86 -16.96
N ASP A 208 -7.65 3.06 -17.01
CA ASP A 208 -6.92 4.33 -17.13
C ASP A 208 -6.82 5.06 -15.79
N ALA A 209 -7.39 4.51 -14.71
CA ALA A 209 -7.27 5.06 -13.37
C ALA A 209 -5.86 4.83 -12.82
N VAL A 210 -5.30 5.87 -12.20
CA VAL A 210 -3.99 5.82 -11.53
C VAL A 210 -4.16 5.24 -10.13
N TRP A 211 -3.18 4.45 -9.69
CA TRP A 211 -3.21 3.89 -8.34
C TRP A 211 -3.15 5.00 -7.28
N ARG A 212 -3.78 4.71 -6.15
CA ARG A 212 -3.84 5.58 -4.99
C ARG A 212 -3.23 4.94 -3.76
N VAL A 213 -3.46 3.64 -3.59
CA VAL A 213 -2.86 2.85 -2.51
C VAL A 213 -2.34 1.56 -3.10
N ILE A 214 -1.11 1.19 -2.75
CA ILE A 214 -0.59 -0.17 -2.94
C ILE A 214 -0.43 -0.77 -1.56
N THR A 215 -1.09 -1.88 -1.31
CA THR A 215 -0.90 -2.70 -0.12
C THR A 215 -0.01 -3.88 -0.46
N ILE A 216 1.03 -4.06 0.33
CA ILE A 216 1.99 -5.15 0.23
C ILE A 216 1.83 -6.03 1.47
N PHE A 217 1.66 -7.33 1.26
CA PHE A 217 1.40 -8.32 2.31
C PHE A 217 2.10 -9.65 1.99
N PRO A 218 2.23 -10.58 2.95
CA PRO A 218 2.79 -11.90 2.70
C PRO A 218 2.06 -12.59 1.55
N ALA A 219 2.82 -12.99 0.53
CA ALA A 219 2.28 -13.75 -0.59
C ALA A 219 1.71 -15.10 -0.12
N GLU A 220 0.59 -15.52 -0.71
CA GLU A 220 0.05 -16.86 -0.50
C GLU A 220 1.09 -17.90 -0.98
N GLN A 221 1.47 -18.83 -0.09
CA GLN A 221 2.33 -19.94 -0.47
C GLN A 221 1.53 -20.90 -1.37
N THR A 222 2.07 -21.17 -2.56
CA THR A 222 1.55 -22.18 -3.51
C THR A 222 1.86 -23.60 -3.05
#